data_AF-A0A0C1J6Y9-F1
#
_entry.id   AF-A0A0C1J6Y9-F1
#
_cell.length_a   1.000
_cell.length_b   1.000
_cell.length_c   1.000
_cell.angle_alpha   90.00
_cell.angle_beta   90.00
_cell.angle_gamma   90.00
#
_symmetry.space_group_name_H-M   'P 1'
#
loop_
_entity.id
_entity.type
_entity.pdbx_description
1 polymer ?
#
loop_
_entity_poly.entity_id
_entity_poly.type
_entity_poly.pdbx_seq_one_letter_code
_entity_poly.pdbx_strand_id
1 'polypeptide(L)'
;MTRFMTAGAAALATSLTLGTVAMADTTPDLRGIWTGSYTTVQPSHYYKGDQPRFNQAEWVIDIQQQQDNVFWGPSKWRGDDIDEWQEYEVTGTISLDGSGKIGLVETSPLVIGANALIDAHYQDGKIYADFRSLRNGTTYSTVLERQVN
;
A
#
# COMPACT_ATOMS: atom_id res chain seq x y z
N MET A 1 4.34 33.27 69.22
CA MET A 1 3.92 31.86 69.29
C MET A 1 3.65 31.37 67.88
N THR A 2 4.01 30.12 67.62
CA THR A 2 4.36 29.53 66.33
C THR A 2 3.26 28.60 65.82
N ARG A 3 3.08 28.55 64.47
CA ARG A 3 2.44 27.46 63.66
C ARG A 3 0.90 27.42 63.75
N PHE A 4 0.14 27.12 62.69
CA PHE A 4 0.27 26.04 61.71
C PHE A 4 -0.19 26.46 60.29
N MET A 5 0.60 26.13 59.27
CA MET A 5 0.12 25.96 57.89
C MET A 5 -0.04 24.45 57.66
N THR A 6 -1.27 23.98 57.52
CA THR A 6 -1.57 22.60 57.12
C THR A 6 -1.87 22.63 55.63
N ALA A 7 -0.88 22.29 54.80
CA ALA A 7 -1.11 21.98 53.40
C ALA A 7 -1.54 20.51 53.31
N GLY A 8 -2.84 20.28 53.15
CA GLY A 8 -3.38 18.95 52.86
C GLY A 8 -3.01 18.55 51.43
N ALA A 9 -2.08 17.61 51.29
CA ALA A 9 -1.78 16.98 50.01
C ALA A 9 -2.98 16.11 49.60
N ALA A 10 -3.70 16.53 48.57
CA ALA A 10 -4.66 15.67 47.90
C ALA A 10 -3.90 14.59 47.13
N ALA A 11 -4.05 13.33 47.55
CA ALA A 11 -3.53 12.19 46.82
C ALA A 11 -4.29 12.07 45.48
N LEU A 12 -3.59 12.30 44.38
CA LEU A 12 -4.08 12.04 43.03
C LEU A 12 -4.20 10.53 42.86
N ALA A 13 -5.41 10.00 43.01
CA ALA A 13 -5.71 8.62 42.65
C ALA A 13 -5.73 8.52 41.12
N THR A 14 -4.56 8.25 40.54
CA THR A 14 -4.44 7.92 39.12
C THR A 14 -5.10 6.56 38.91
N SER A 15 -6.38 6.54 38.55
CA SER A 15 -7.04 5.36 38.03
C SER A 15 -6.38 5.00 36.70
N LEU A 16 -5.41 4.07 36.76
CA LEU A 16 -4.94 3.32 35.61
C LEU A 16 -6.10 2.45 35.12
N THR A 17 -6.98 3.05 34.32
CA THR A 17 -7.87 2.31 33.45
C THR A 17 -6.96 1.61 32.45
N LEU A 18 -6.60 0.37 32.74
CA LEU A 18 -6.10 -0.57 31.73
C LEU A 18 -7.24 -0.74 30.73
N GLY A 19 -7.31 0.19 29.78
CA GLY A 19 -8.15 0.05 28.62
C GLY A 19 -7.67 -1.19 27.90
N THR A 20 -8.41 -2.29 28.06
CA THR A 20 -8.43 -3.37 27.10
C THR A 20 -8.71 -2.68 25.77
N VAL A 21 -7.67 -2.49 24.96
CA VAL A 21 -7.86 -2.12 23.55
C VAL A 21 -8.56 -3.33 22.98
N ALA A 22 -9.89 -3.29 22.96
CA ALA A 22 -10.66 -4.16 22.11
C ALA A 22 -10.11 -3.86 20.72
N MET A 23 -9.26 -4.75 20.21
CA MET A 23 -8.95 -4.79 18.79
C MET A 23 -10.27 -5.16 18.13
N ALA A 24 -11.12 -4.17 17.92
CA ALA A 24 -12.17 -4.29 16.93
C ALA A 24 -11.46 -4.69 15.64
N ASP A 25 -12.00 -5.67 14.93
CA ASP A 25 -11.60 -6.03 13.57
C ASP A 25 -11.74 -4.79 12.68
N THR A 26 -10.75 -3.89 12.69
CA THR A 26 -10.72 -2.66 11.91
C THR A 26 -9.80 -2.81 10.72
N THR A 27 -9.79 -4.00 10.12
CA THR A 27 -9.15 -4.18 8.81
C THR A 27 -9.82 -3.20 7.85
N PRO A 28 -9.08 -2.24 7.27
CA PRO A 28 -9.69 -1.25 6.41
C PRO A 28 -10.29 -1.95 5.19
N ASP A 29 -11.45 -1.47 4.76
CA ASP A 29 -12.06 -1.92 3.52
C ASP A 29 -11.27 -1.30 2.36
N LEU A 30 -10.50 -2.13 1.67
CA LEU A 30 -9.68 -1.74 0.53
C LEU A 30 -10.41 -1.90 -0.80
N ARG A 31 -11.66 -2.40 -0.83
CA ARG A 31 -12.40 -2.58 -2.09
C ARG A 31 -12.54 -1.28 -2.89
N GLY A 32 -12.60 -1.42 -4.21
CA GLY A 32 -12.71 -0.32 -5.16
C GLY A 32 -11.46 -0.13 -6.02
N ILE A 33 -11.50 0.91 -6.87
CA ILE A 33 -10.47 1.20 -7.86
C ILE A 33 -9.46 2.19 -7.28
N TRP A 34 -8.19 1.86 -7.40
CA TRP A 34 -7.03 2.60 -6.93
C TRP A 34 -6.11 2.91 -8.10
N THR A 35 -5.77 4.18 -8.28
CA THR A 35 -4.97 4.63 -9.42
C THR A 35 -3.79 5.45 -8.95
N GLY A 36 -2.63 5.25 -9.57
CA GLY A 36 -1.45 6.08 -9.36
C GLY A 36 -0.60 6.16 -10.61
N SER A 37 0.12 7.26 -10.76
CA SER A 37 1.13 7.41 -11.81
C SER A 37 2.52 7.12 -11.25
N TYR A 38 3.39 6.57 -12.09
CA TYR A 38 4.76 6.26 -11.70
C TYR A 38 5.72 6.56 -12.84
N THR A 39 6.99 6.74 -12.47
CA THR A 39 8.09 6.86 -13.43
C THR A 39 9.01 5.68 -13.25
N THR A 40 9.32 5.00 -14.35
CA THR A 40 10.38 3.98 -14.39
C THR A 40 11.62 4.54 -15.04
N VAL A 41 12.78 4.09 -14.56
CA VAL A 41 14.06 4.29 -15.24
C VAL A 41 14.46 2.95 -15.83
N GLN A 42 14.71 2.93 -17.14
CA GLN A 42 15.23 1.73 -17.80
C GLN A 42 16.77 1.77 -17.87
N PRO A 43 17.46 0.64 -17.65
CA PRO A 43 18.90 0.55 -17.85
C PRO A 43 19.29 0.87 -19.30
N SER A 44 20.36 1.64 -19.49
CA SER A 44 20.81 2.12 -20.81
C SER A 44 21.11 1.02 -21.83
N HIS A 45 21.41 -0.20 -21.39
CA HIS A 45 21.89 -1.27 -22.27
C HIS A 45 20.80 -2.04 -23.04
N TYR A 46 19.51 -1.82 -22.77
CA TYR A 46 18.43 -2.57 -23.45
C TYR A 46 17.97 -1.91 -24.77
N TYR A 47 18.23 -0.62 -24.96
CA TYR A 47 17.90 0.11 -26.21
C TYR A 47 19.02 1.12 -26.53
N LYS A 48 19.68 0.93 -27.67
CA LYS A 48 20.77 1.74 -28.27
C LYS A 48 20.70 3.27 -27.98
N GLY A 49 21.21 3.72 -26.83
CA GLY A 49 21.31 5.13 -26.48
C GLY A 49 22.15 5.34 -25.22
N ASP A 50 22.91 6.44 -25.18
CA ASP A 50 23.88 6.73 -24.11
C ASP A 50 23.24 7.32 -22.83
N GLN A 51 21.92 7.57 -22.83
CA GLN A 51 21.22 8.27 -21.76
C GLN A 51 20.11 7.42 -21.13
N PRO A 52 19.87 7.54 -19.81
CA PRO A 52 18.72 6.91 -19.15
C PRO A 52 17.40 7.40 -19.76
N ARG A 53 16.45 6.49 -19.96
CA ARG A 53 15.08 6.84 -20.35
C ARG A 53 14.17 6.82 -19.14
N PHE A 54 13.33 7.85 -19.03
CA PHE A 54 12.24 7.94 -18.08
C PHE A 54 10.96 7.60 -18.83
N ASN A 55 10.22 6.61 -18.35
CA ASN A 55 8.90 6.29 -18.88
C ASN A 55 7.86 6.58 -17.81
N GLN A 56 6.88 7.41 -18.16
CA GLN A 56 5.69 7.62 -17.34
C GLN A 56 4.65 6.56 -17.68
N ALA A 57 3.94 6.13 -16.65
CA ALA A 57 2.92 5.13 -16.75
C ALA A 57 1.89 5.30 -15.64
N GLU A 58 0.72 4.73 -15.87
CA GLU A 58 -0.39 4.65 -14.94
C GLU A 58 -0.52 3.20 -14.45
N TRP A 59 -0.75 3.03 -13.16
CA TRP A 59 -1.08 1.76 -12.53
C TRP A 59 -2.47 1.86 -11.90
N VAL A 60 -3.30 0.87 -12.18
CA VAL A 60 -4.64 0.72 -11.62
C VAL A 60 -4.77 -0.63 -10.96
N ILE A 61 -5.22 -0.63 -9.71
CA ILE A 61 -5.67 -1.83 -9.00
C ILE A 61 -7.17 -1.71 -8.75
N ASP A 62 -7.94 -2.70 -9.19
CA ASP A 62 -9.35 -2.81 -8.84
C ASP A 62 -9.52 -3.94 -7.81
N ILE A 63 -9.69 -3.58 -6.55
CA ILE A 63 -9.92 -4.55 -5.47
C ILE A 63 -11.39 -4.92 -5.46
N GLN A 64 -11.73 -6.03 -6.12
CA GLN A 64 -13.11 -6.47 -6.31
C GLN A 64 -13.63 -7.26 -5.11
N GLN A 65 -12.77 -8.06 -4.49
CA GLN A 65 -13.13 -8.92 -3.36
C GLN A 65 -12.14 -8.75 -2.21
N GLN A 66 -12.67 -8.79 -0.99
CA GLN A 66 -11.91 -8.80 0.24
C GLN A 66 -12.61 -9.70 1.26
N GLN A 67 -11.86 -10.63 1.84
CA GLN A 67 -12.29 -11.51 2.92
C GLN A 67 -11.28 -11.36 4.06
N ASP A 68 -11.74 -10.85 5.20
CA ASP A 68 -10.90 -10.46 6.33
C ASP A 68 -9.75 -9.54 5.87
N ASN A 69 -8.52 -10.02 5.96
CA ASN A 69 -7.32 -9.31 5.59
C ASN A 69 -6.75 -9.68 4.22
N VAL A 70 -7.40 -10.55 3.47
CA VAL A 70 -6.99 -10.99 2.13
C VAL A 70 -7.88 -10.34 1.08
N PHE A 71 -7.29 -9.86 -0.01
CA PHE A 71 -8.02 -9.22 -1.10
C PHE A 71 -7.45 -9.58 -2.47
N TRP A 72 -8.28 -9.48 -3.51
CA TRP A 72 -7.88 -9.78 -4.88
C TRP A 72 -8.75 -9.07 -5.92
N GLY A 73 -8.19 -8.96 -7.12
CA GLY A 73 -8.85 -8.38 -8.29
C GLY A 73 -7.84 -8.09 -9.40
N PRO A 74 -8.25 -7.40 -10.48
CA PRO A 74 -7.34 -7.10 -11.58
C PRO A 74 -6.35 -5.98 -11.23
N SER A 75 -5.14 -6.11 -11.76
CA SER A 75 -4.09 -5.09 -11.81
C SER A 75 -3.84 -4.77 -13.27
N LYS A 76 -3.79 -3.49 -13.62
CA LYS A 76 -3.52 -3.09 -15.00
C LYS A 76 -2.62 -1.88 -15.04
N TRP A 77 -1.75 -1.83 -16.04
CA TRP A 77 -0.86 -0.70 -16.25
C TRP A 77 -0.80 -0.31 -17.72
N ARG A 78 -0.46 0.95 -17.96
CA ARG A 78 -0.31 1.49 -19.30
C ARG A 78 0.76 2.58 -19.27
N GLY A 79 1.78 2.42 -20.12
CA GLY A 79 2.77 3.47 -20.35
C GLY A 79 2.27 4.50 -21.36
N ASP A 80 2.84 5.70 -21.35
CA ASP A 80 2.44 6.80 -22.25
C ASP A 80 2.55 6.45 -23.75
N ASP A 81 3.49 5.57 -24.11
CA ASP A 81 3.75 5.15 -25.49
C ASP A 81 2.94 3.89 -25.89
N ILE A 82 2.03 3.42 -25.04
CA ILE A 82 1.26 2.19 -25.24
C ILE A 82 -0.24 2.51 -25.19
N ASP A 83 -0.96 2.22 -26.28
CA ASP A 83 -2.41 2.46 -26.34
C ASP A 83 -3.22 1.43 -25.53
N GLU A 84 -2.70 0.21 -25.39
CA GLU A 84 -3.40 -0.93 -24.77
C GLU A 84 -3.03 -1.10 -23.29
N TRP A 85 -4.05 -1.40 -22.47
CA TRP A 85 -3.86 -1.78 -21.08
C TRP A 85 -3.25 -3.17 -20.97
N GLN A 86 -2.19 -3.29 -20.18
CA GLN A 86 -1.60 -4.58 -19.84
C GLN A 86 -2.27 -5.07 -18.58
N GLU A 87 -2.96 -6.21 -18.66
CA GLU A 87 -3.80 -6.76 -17.58
C GLU A 87 -3.15 -7.96 -16.88
N TYR A 88 -3.26 -7.95 -15.56
CA TYR A 88 -2.73 -8.93 -14.62
C TYR A 88 -3.76 -9.14 -13.49
N GLU A 89 -3.49 -10.11 -12.64
CA GLU A 89 -4.23 -10.31 -11.39
C GLU A 89 -3.36 -9.94 -10.21
N VAL A 90 -3.94 -9.26 -9.21
CA VAL A 90 -3.29 -9.00 -7.94
C VAL A 90 -3.99 -9.74 -6.82
N THR A 91 -3.20 -10.34 -5.95
CA THR A 91 -3.64 -10.86 -4.66
C THR A 91 -2.79 -10.23 -3.58
N GLY A 92 -3.40 -9.77 -2.51
CA GLY A 92 -2.70 -9.12 -1.42
C GLY A 92 -3.28 -9.42 -0.05
N THR A 93 -2.50 -9.04 0.96
CA THR A 93 -2.90 -9.13 2.36
C THR A 93 -2.57 -7.82 3.08
N ILE A 94 -3.42 -7.40 4.00
CA ILE A 94 -3.14 -6.30 4.93
C ILE A 94 -2.86 -6.84 6.34
N SER A 95 -1.99 -6.16 7.08
CA SER A 95 -1.66 -6.50 8.46
C SER A 95 -2.84 -6.28 9.40
N LEU A 96 -3.09 -7.25 10.29
CA LEU A 96 -4.13 -7.18 11.32
C LEU A 96 -3.70 -6.40 12.58
N ASP A 97 -2.42 -6.04 12.69
CA ASP A 97 -1.85 -5.32 13.85
C ASP A 97 -2.15 -3.81 13.84
N GLY A 98 -2.92 -3.32 12.87
CA GLY A 98 -3.23 -1.91 12.69
C GLY A 98 -2.11 -1.07 12.06
N SER A 99 -0.98 -1.68 11.67
CA SER A 99 0.13 -0.95 11.03
C SER A 99 -0.16 -0.52 9.59
N GLY A 100 -1.23 -1.05 8.99
CA GLY A 100 -1.60 -0.77 7.61
C GLY A 100 -0.64 -1.37 6.58
N LYS A 101 0.32 -2.23 6.97
CA LYS A 101 1.25 -2.85 6.03
C LYS A 101 0.51 -3.78 5.09
N ILE A 102 0.85 -3.71 3.81
CA ILE A 102 0.26 -4.53 2.75
C ILE A 102 1.38 -5.26 2.01
N GLY A 103 1.21 -6.56 1.80
CA GLY A 103 1.99 -7.32 0.84
C GLY A 103 1.11 -7.70 -0.34
N LEU A 104 1.60 -7.52 -1.57
CA LEU A 104 0.88 -7.95 -2.77
C LEU A 104 1.78 -8.75 -3.71
N VAL A 105 1.14 -9.64 -4.45
CA VAL A 105 1.73 -10.39 -5.55
C VAL A 105 0.90 -10.13 -6.79
N GLU A 106 1.56 -9.78 -7.88
CA GLU A 106 0.95 -9.71 -9.21
C GLU A 106 1.26 -10.98 -10.00
N THR A 107 0.27 -11.53 -10.70
CA THR A 107 0.40 -12.72 -11.54
C THR A 107 -0.14 -12.43 -12.94
N SER A 108 0.45 -13.07 -13.96
CA SER A 108 0.03 -12.92 -15.35
C SER A 108 -0.78 -14.13 -15.79
N PRO A 109 -1.91 -13.96 -16.48
CA PRO A 109 -2.61 -15.11 -17.07
C PRO A 109 -1.79 -15.80 -18.16
N LEU A 110 -0.79 -15.11 -18.73
CA LEU A 110 0.04 -15.62 -19.81
C LEU A 110 1.16 -16.55 -19.32
N VAL A 111 1.43 -16.62 -18.01
CA VAL A 111 2.55 -17.40 -17.49
C VAL A 111 2.29 -17.95 -16.08
N ILE A 112 2.82 -19.14 -15.79
CA ILE A 112 2.79 -19.73 -14.46
C ILE A 112 3.74 -18.96 -13.51
N GLY A 113 3.20 -18.38 -12.44
CA GLY A 113 3.95 -17.79 -11.31
C GLY A 113 3.80 -16.27 -11.15
N ALA A 114 4.49 -15.73 -10.14
CA ALA A 114 4.47 -14.31 -9.81
C ALA A 114 5.22 -13.46 -10.87
N ASN A 115 4.61 -12.36 -11.29
CA ASN A 115 5.21 -11.32 -12.11
C ASN A 115 5.98 -10.29 -11.26
N ALA A 116 5.42 -9.93 -10.10
CA ALA A 116 5.97 -8.91 -9.23
C ALA A 116 5.67 -9.17 -7.75
N LEU A 117 6.55 -8.64 -6.90
CA LEU A 117 6.35 -8.50 -5.47
C LEU A 117 6.17 -7.02 -5.16
N ILE A 118 5.17 -6.69 -4.35
CA ILE A 118 4.84 -5.32 -4.00
C ILE A 118 4.78 -5.22 -2.48
N ASP A 119 5.62 -4.34 -1.93
CA ASP A 119 5.54 -3.91 -0.55
C ASP A 119 4.75 -2.61 -0.51
N ALA A 120 3.72 -2.52 0.33
CA ALA A 120 2.89 -1.34 0.40
C ALA A 120 2.44 -1.04 1.84
N HIS A 121 1.87 0.16 2.04
CA HIS A 121 1.17 0.49 3.27
C HIS A 121 -0.03 1.40 3.00
N TYR A 122 -1.10 1.16 3.73
CA TYR A 122 -2.30 1.98 3.75
C TYR A 122 -2.19 3.05 4.82
N GLN A 123 -2.28 4.30 4.40
CA GLN A 123 -2.23 5.45 5.29
C GLN A 123 -3.06 6.59 4.70
N ASP A 124 -3.85 7.26 5.54
CA ASP A 124 -4.61 8.47 5.19
C ASP A 124 -5.48 8.33 3.93
N GLY A 125 -6.09 7.15 3.74
CA GLY A 125 -6.95 6.87 2.58
C GLY A 125 -6.21 6.59 1.28
N LYS A 126 -4.89 6.39 1.33
CA LYS A 126 -4.02 6.12 0.17
C LYS A 126 -3.22 4.84 0.38
N ILE A 127 -2.80 4.23 -0.71
CA ILE A 127 -1.87 3.09 -0.69
C ILE A 127 -0.54 3.55 -1.27
N TYR A 128 0.50 3.53 -0.45
CA TYR A 128 1.86 3.82 -0.85
C TYR A 128 2.54 2.50 -1.19
N ALA A 129 3.00 2.32 -2.42
CA ALA A 129 3.44 1.04 -2.93
C ALA A 129 4.81 1.11 -3.61
N ASP A 130 5.66 0.15 -3.28
CA ASP A 130 6.95 -0.12 -3.93
C ASP A 130 6.83 -1.41 -4.74
N PHE A 131 6.88 -1.27 -6.06
CA PHE A 131 6.78 -2.37 -7.00
C PHE A 131 8.16 -2.91 -7.37
N ARG A 132 8.30 -4.23 -7.38
CA ARG A 132 9.51 -4.92 -7.85
C ARG A 132 9.14 -6.05 -8.80
N SER A 133 9.42 -5.87 -10.09
CA SER A 133 9.26 -6.92 -11.10
C SER A 133 10.27 -8.04 -10.89
N LEU A 134 9.81 -9.28 -10.99
CA LEU A 134 10.68 -10.46 -11.00
C LEU A 134 11.20 -10.81 -12.40
N ARG A 135 10.68 -10.17 -13.46
CA ARG A 135 10.99 -10.51 -14.86
C ARG A 135 11.92 -9.51 -15.53
N ASN A 136 11.56 -8.23 -15.46
CA ASN A 136 12.14 -7.22 -16.33
C ASN A 136 13.11 -6.28 -15.61
N GLY A 137 13.41 -6.56 -14.33
CA GLY A 137 14.26 -5.70 -13.51
C GLY A 137 13.68 -4.30 -13.28
N THR A 138 12.36 -4.14 -13.48
CA THR A 138 11.65 -2.87 -13.30
C THR A 138 11.27 -2.69 -11.84
N THR A 139 11.58 -1.53 -11.29
CA THR A 139 11.11 -1.10 -9.98
C THR A 139 10.62 0.34 -10.04
N TYR A 140 9.60 0.64 -9.26
CA TYR A 140 9.07 1.98 -9.11
C TYR A 140 8.32 2.10 -7.78
N SER A 141 8.10 3.34 -7.35
CA SER A 141 7.26 3.67 -6.22
C SER A 141 6.11 4.55 -6.68
N THR A 142 4.92 4.37 -6.12
CA THR A 142 3.77 5.23 -6.41
C THR A 142 2.82 5.33 -5.22
N VAL A 143 1.94 6.32 -5.30
CA VAL A 143 0.82 6.50 -4.39
C VAL A 143 -0.44 6.23 -5.17
N LEU A 144 -1.18 5.21 -4.76
CA LEU A 144 -2.47 4.89 -5.32
C LEU A 144 -3.56 5.60 -4.54
N GLU A 145 -4.39 6.33 -5.26
CA GLU A 145 -5.53 7.06 -4.75
C GLU A 145 -6.83 6.38 -5.18
N ARG A 146 -7.75 6.22 -4.22
CA ARG A 146 -9.06 5.63 -4.50
C ARG A 146 -9.84 6.55 -5.43
N GLN A 147 -10.34 6.00 -6.52
CA GLN A 147 -11.25 6.70 -7.43
C GLN A 147 -12.61 6.84 -6.76
N VAL A 148 -13.08 8.08 -6.63
CA VAL A 148 -14.43 8.38 -6.15
C VAL A 148 -15.30 8.54 -7.41
N ASN A 149 -16.15 7.55 -7.65
CA ASN A 149 -17.20 7.66 -8.68
C ASN A 149 -18.37 8.49 -8.17
#